data_AF-A0A2I0NYN7-F1
#
_entry.id   AF-A0A2I0NYN7-F1
#
_cell.length_a   1.000
_cell.length_b   1.000
_cell.length_c   1.000
_cell.angle_alpha   90.00
_cell.angle_beta   90.00
_cell.angle_gamma   90.00
#
_symmetry.space_group_name_H-M   'P 1'
#
loop_
_entity.id
_entity.type
_entity.pdbx_description
1 polymer ?
#
loop_
_entity_poly.entity_id
_entity_poly.type
_entity_poly.pdbx_seq_one_letter_code
_entity_poly.pdbx_strand_id
1 'polypeptide(L)'
;PGYREVDPSPIIALSFPIFFGLIVGDIGYGIIILLFAILMKHKFHELLWMRQMMDILIISSIPTIIFGYLFGEFFGDFGEMMGWLHPIHLFGITWNRIEAIIPLLVLTIGIGAVHIFLGLFIGAYNAAIRRKRKHFCEKCGMFGVLVAIILLMGSLVELLPMILVQPAIGALIISLIVLIYGGGVLGAIEIMGTLGNIMSYARLMAIGMASVILAIVANRLGGEIGILAVGVVVALLLHVMNIGLAMFSPSIHSMRLHIVEFFSKFYEGGGEAYLPFGRLKED
;
A
#
# COMPACT_ATOMS: atom_id res chain seq x y z
N PRO A 1 -8.04 20.33 -0.60
CA PRO A 1 -6.94 20.84 -1.44
C PRO A 1 -7.07 22.36 -1.59
N GLY A 2 -5.96 23.08 -1.69
CA GLY A 2 -5.99 24.48 -2.14
C GLY A 2 -6.45 24.58 -3.60
N TYR A 3 -6.98 25.75 -4.02
CA TYR A 3 -7.52 25.98 -5.38
C TYR A 3 -6.58 25.63 -6.56
N ARG A 4 -5.27 25.53 -6.31
CA ARG A 4 -4.23 25.17 -7.30
C ARG A 4 -3.38 23.96 -6.88
N GLU A 5 -3.92 23.10 -6.02
CA GLU A 5 -3.31 21.80 -5.68
C GLU A 5 -4.00 20.70 -6.48
N VAL A 6 -3.22 19.70 -6.89
CA VAL A 6 -3.77 18.44 -7.42
C VAL A 6 -4.60 17.75 -6.33
N ASP A 7 -5.80 17.31 -6.70
CA ASP A 7 -6.66 16.50 -5.84
C ASP A 7 -6.08 15.08 -5.70
N PRO A 8 -5.77 14.61 -4.47
CA PRO A 8 -5.25 13.27 -4.25
C PRO A 8 -6.30 12.16 -4.42
N SER A 9 -7.59 12.48 -4.40
CA SER A 9 -8.69 11.51 -4.32
C SER A 9 -8.66 10.43 -5.41
N PRO A 10 -8.41 10.74 -6.69
CA PRO A 10 -8.37 9.72 -7.76
C PRO A 10 -7.22 8.73 -7.59
N ILE A 11 -6.08 9.18 -7.06
CA ILE A 11 -4.91 8.32 -6.85
C ILE A 11 -5.23 7.30 -5.76
N ILE A 12 -5.77 7.77 -4.63
CA ILE A 12 -6.20 6.89 -3.53
C ILE A 12 -7.23 5.88 -4.00
N ALA A 13 -8.22 6.31 -4.79
CA ALA A 13 -9.27 5.44 -5.29
C ALA A 13 -8.70 4.25 -6.09
N LEU A 14 -7.53 4.40 -6.69
CA LEU A 14 -6.82 3.32 -7.39
C LEU A 14 -5.84 2.57 -6.48
N SER A 15 -4.98 3.26 -5.74
CA SER A 15 -3.90 2.64 -4.96
C SER A 15 -4.40 1.97 -3.67
N PHE A 16 -5.44 2.51 -3.03
CA PHE A 16 -5.97 1.95 -1.79
C PHE A 16 -6.51 0.52 -1.97
N PRO A 17 -7.39 0.22 -2.95
CA PRO A 17 -7.85 -1.14 -3.19
C PRO A 17 -6.71 -2.10 -3.52
N ILE A 18 -5.69 -1.64 -4.26
CA ILE A 18 -4.52 -2.46 -4.61
C ILE A 18 -3.72 -2.81 -3.36
N PHE A 19 -3.45 -1.85 -2.47
CA PHE A 19 -2.73 -2.12 -1.22
C PHE A 19 -3.52 -3.03 -0.29
N PHE A 20 -4.84 -2.82 -0.20
CA PHE A 20 -5.73 -3.71 0.56
C PHE A 20 -5.67 -5.14 0.02
N GLY A 21 -5.81 -5.29 -1.30
CA GLY A 21 -5.74 -6.58 -1.97
C GLY A 21 -4.40 -7.28 -1.78
N LEU A 22 -3.30 -6.54 -1.88
CA LEU A 22 -1.95 -7.07 -1.67
C LEU A 22 -1.77 -7.57 -0.23
N ILE A 23 -2.32 -6.88 0.78
CA ILE A 23 -2.19 -7.28 2.18
C ILE A 23 -3.06 -8.50 2.49
N VAL A 24 -4.34 -8.50 2.11
CA VAL A 24 -5.26 -9.61 2.46
C VAL A 24 -4.96 -10.85 1.63
N GLY A 25 -4.81 -10.70 0.31
CA GLY A 25 -4.23 -11.71 -0.56
C GLY A 25 -4.81 -13.14 -0.50
N ASP A 26 -6.08 -13.33 -0.14
CA ASP A 26 -6.70 -14.66 0.01
C ASP A 26 -8.07 -14.67 -0.69
N ILE A 27 -8.33 -15.69 -1.52
CA ILE A 27 -9.58 -15.82 -2.28
C ILE A 27 -10.77 -16.03 -1.34
N GLY A 28 -10.63 -16.91 -0.34
CA GLY A 28 -11.69 -17.24 0.61
C GLY A 28 -12.09 -16.03 1.44
N TYR A 29 -11.10 -15.31 1.99
CA TYR A 29 -11.37 -14.07 2.72
C TYR A 29 -11.93 -12.98 1.81
N GLY A 30 -11.41 -12.85 0.58
CA GLY A 30 -11.91 -11.90 -0.40
C GLY A 30 -13.40 -12.10 -0.72
N ILE A 31 -13.84 -13.35 -0.92
CA ILE A 31 -15.24 -13.69 -1.18
C ILE A 31 -16.11 -13.40 0.05
N ILE A 32 -15.65 -13.76 1.25
CA ILE A 32 -16.41 -13.50 2.49
C ILE A 32 -16.57 -11.99 2.71
N ILE A 33 -15.51 -11.21 2.55
CA ILE A 33 -15.55 -9.75 2.71
C ILE A 33 -16.47 -9.13 1.65
N LEU A 34 -16.42 -9.60 0.40
CA LEU A 34 -17.30 -9.14 -0.67
C LEU A 34 -18.77 -9.40 -0.34
N LEU A 35 -19.10 -10.62 0.07
CA LEU A 35 -20.47 -11.00 0.44
C LEU A 35 -20.94 -10.19 1.64
N PHE A 36 -20.11 -10.07 2.67
CA PHE A 36 -20.39 -9.25 3.86
C PHE A 36 -20.69 -7.80 3.46
N ALA A 37 -19.86 -7.20 2.60
CA ALA A 37 -20.02 -5.81 2.20
C ALA A 37 -21.31 -5.57 1.39
N ILE A 38 -21.67 -6.49 0.48
CA ILE A 38 -22.93 -6.42 -0.29
C ILE A 38 -24.15 -6.54 0.63
N LEU A 39 -24.14 -7.51 1.55
CA LEU A 39 -25.25 -7.74 2.48
C LEU A 39 -25.46 -6.53 3.40
N MET A 40 -24.38 -5.99 3.96
CA MET A 40 -24.43 -4.82 4.84
C MET A 40 -24.86 -3.56 4.09
N LYS A 41 -24.40 -3.38 2.84
CA LYS A 41 -24.84 -2.27 1.98
C LYS A 41 -26.34 -2.30 1.71
N HIS A 42 -26.90 -3.49 1.47
CA HIS A 42 -28.33 -3.64 1.23
C HIS A 42 -29.16 -3.42 2.51
N LYS A 43 -28.70 -3.98 3.64
CA LYS A 43 -29.39 -3.85 4.94
C LYS A 43 -29.41 -2.42 5.47
N PHE A 44 -28.35 -1.65 5.24
CA PHE A 44 -28.20 -0.29 5.77
C PHE A 44 -28.15 0.77 4.66
N HIS A 45 -29.04 0.67 3.68
CA HIS A 45 -29.08 1.57 2.53
C HIS A 45 -29.36 3.05 2.89
N GLU A 46 -30.05 3.29 4.02
CA GLU A 46 -30.40 4.61 4.54
C GLU A 46 -29.17 5.39 5.09
N LEU A 47 -28.11 4.68 5.52
CA LEU A 47 -26.95 5.29 6.16
C LEU A 47 -25.84 5.56 5.14
N LEU A 48 -25.68 6.82 4.72
CA LEU A 48 -24.70 7.23 3.71
C LEU A 48 -23.26 6.78 4.03
N TRP A 49 -22.81 6.97 5.27
CA TRP A 49 -21.45 6.60 5.70
C TRP A 49 -21.20 5.09 5.60
N MET A 50 -22.21 4.27 5.94
CA MET A 50 -22.10 2.82 5.88
C MET A 50 -22.05 2.35 4.44
N ARG A 51 -22.88 2.94 3.56
CA ARG A 51 -22.85 2.65 2.13
C ARG A 51 -21.48 2.97 1.51
N GLN A 52 -20.90 4.13 1.82
CA GLN A 52 -19.57 4.52 1.32
C GLN A 52 -18.48 3.56 1.80
N MET A 53 -18.51 3.17 3.07
CA MET A 53 -17.54 2.23 3.63
C MET A 53 -17.66 0.84 2.98
N MET A 54 -18.89 0.38 2.74
CA MET A 54 -19.13 -0.89 2.03
C MET A 54 -18.73 -0.81 0.55
N ASP A 55 -18.93 0.33 -0.12
CA ASP A 55 -18.46 0.54 -1.50
C ASP A 55 -16.93 0.41 -1.60
N ILE A 56 -16.21 1.00 -0.65
CA ILE A 56 -14.74 0.86 -0.56
C ILE A 56 -14.35 -0.60 -0.35
N LEU A 57 -15.03 -1.33 0.55
CA LEU A 57 -14.75 -2.75 0.77
C LEU A 57 -15.03 -3.60 -0.47
N ILE A 58 -16.16 -3.39 -1.16
CA ILE A 58 -16.51 -4.11 -2.39
C ILE A 58 -15.42 -3.92 -3.46
N ILE A 59 -14.99 -2.67 -3.68
CA ILE A 59 -13.94 -2.36 -4.65
C ILE A 59 -12.62 -3.01 -4.22
N SER A 60 -12.33 -3.06 -2.93
CA SER A 60 -11.09 -3.64 -2.38
C SER A 60 -11.08 -5.17 -2.39
N SER A 61 -12.23 -5.83 -2.29
CA SER A 61 -12.33 -7.29 -2.38
C SER A 61 -11.95 -7.84 -3.75
N ILE A 62 -12.12 -7.06 -4.82
CA ILE A 62 -11.78 -7.49 -6.18
C ILE A 62 -10.26 -7.71 -6.32
N PRO A 63 -9.38 -6.73 -6.01
CA PRO A 63 -7.95 -6.96 -5.91
C PRO A 63 -7.56 -8.07 -4.94
N THR A 64 -8.24 -8.21 -3.79
CA THR A 64 -7.96 -9.30 -2.84
C THR A 64 -8.11 -10.68 -3.48
N ILE A 65 -9.17 -10.91 -4.25
CA ILE A 65 -9.39 -12.18 -4.95
C ILE A 65 -8.34 -12.39 -6.05
N ILE A 66 -8.00 -11.33 -6.78
CA ILE A 66 -6.97 -11.40 -7.84
C ILE A 66 -5.60 -11.75 -7.26
N PHE A 67 -5.18 -11.07 -6.18
CA PHE A 67 -3.92 -11.36 -5.50
C PHE A 67 -3.96 -12.72 -4.80
N GLY A 68 -5.09 -13.14 -4.25
CA GLY A 68 -5.26 -14.49 -3.70
C GLY A 68 -5.09 -15.57 -4.75
N TYR A 69 -5.59 -15.36 -5.96
CA TYR A 69 -5.31 -16.24 -7.10
C TYR A 69 -3.84 -16.24 -7.51
N LEU A 70 -3.18 -15.08 -7.48
CA LEU A 70 -1.75 -14.96 -7.76
C LEU A 70 -0.89 -15.72 -6.74
N PHE A 71 -1.23 -15.61 -5.44
CA PHE A 71 -0.53 -16.31 -4.36
C PHE A 71 -0.92 -17.79 -4.25
N GLY A 72 -2.08 -18.18 -4.81
CA GLY A 72 -2.65 -19.52 -4.68
C GLY A 72 -3.28 -19.79 -3.31
N GLU A 73 -3.69 -18.75 -2.60
CA GLU A 73 -4.16 -18.83 -1.21
C GLU A 73 -5.70 -18.89 -1.13
N PHE A 74 -6.21 -19.91 -0.45
CA PHE A 74 -7.63 -20.06 -0.14
C PHE A 74 -7.76 -20.55 1.30
N PHE A 75 -8.23 -19.68 2.19
CA PHE A 75 -8.19 -19.88 3.65
C PHE A 75 -6.78 -20.30 4.13
N GLY A 76 -5.75 -19.60 3.66
CA GLY A 76 -4.35 -20.00 3.84
C GLY A 76 -3.97 -21.16 2.92
N ASP A 77 -3.47 -22.25 3.52
CA ASP A 77 -2.96 -23.45 2.84
C ASP A 77 -4.05 -24.49 2.49
N PHE A 78 -5.31 -24.25 2.85
CA PHE A 78 -6.40 -25.20 2.61
C PHE A 78 -6.61 -25.49 1.10
N GLY A 79 -6.47 -24.47 0.24
CA GLY A 79 -6.54 -24.62 -1.21
C GLY A 79 -5.45 -25.53 -1.80
N GLU A 80 -4.24 -25.49 -1.22
CA GLU A 80 -3.11 -26.32 -1.62
C GLU A 80 -3.27 -27.75 -1.09
N MET A 81 -3.72 -27.91 0.16
CA MET A 81 -3.98 -29.21 0.78
C MET A 81 -5.07 -30.03 0.04
N MET A 82 -6.06 -29.36 -0.54
CA MET A 82 -7.13 -29.98 -1.34
C MET A 82 -6.76 -30.17 -2.82
N GLY A 83 -5.60 -29.66 -3.26
CA GLY A 83 -5.14 -29.73 -4.65
C GLY A 83 -5.96 -28.88 -5.64
N TRP A 84 -6.71 -27.89 -5.15
CA TRP A 84 -7.58 -27.03 -5.98
C TRP A 84 -6.84 -25.84 -6.57
N LEU A 85 -5.82 -25.35 -5.86
CA LEU A 85 -5.03 -24.19 -6.22
C LEU A 85 -3.56 -24.53 -6.03
N HIS A 86 -2.76 -24.24 -7.05
CA HIS A 86 -1.31 -24.24 -6.94
C HIS A 86 -0.82 -22.80 -7.08
N PRO A 87 0.16 -22.37 -6.25
CA PRO A 87 0.79 -21.07 -6.40
C PRO A 87 1.30 -20.90 -7.83
N ILE A 88 0.93 -19.79 -8.47
CA ILE A 88 1.34 -19.56 -9.86
C ILE A 88 2.85 -19.37 -9.90
N HIS A 89 3.53 -20.17 -10.71
CA HIS A 89 4.94 -19.98 -11.02
C HIS A 89 5.08 -18.81 -12.01
N LEU A 90 5.22 -17.59 -11.50
CA LEU A 90 5.45 -16.40 -12.30
C LEU A 90 6.90 -15.94 -12.11
N PHE A 91 7.65 -15.77 -13.20
CA PHE A 91 9.08 -15.42 -13.21
C PHE A 91 10.02 -16.47 -12.58
N GLY A 92 9.65 -17.75 -12.59
CA GLY A 92 10.49 -18.82 -12.03
C GLY A 92 10.49 -18.90 -10.50
N ILE A 93 9.59 -18.17 -9.83
CA ILE A 93 9.40 -18.17 -8.37
C ILE A 93 8.00 -18.73 -8.07
N THR A 94 7.89 -19.61 -7.07
CA THR A 94 6.62 -19.97 -6.43
C THR A 94 6.12 -18.78 -5.63
N TRP A 95 4.98 -18.17 -6.03
CA TRP A 95 4.39 -17.05 -5.28
C TRP A 95 3.67 -17.49 -4.00
N ASN A 96 4.19 -18.49 -3.30
CA ASN A 96 3.77 -18.78 -1.93
C ASN A 96 4.38 -17.70 -1.02
N ARG A 97 3.53 -16.94 -0.30
CA ARG A 97 4.00 -15.79 0.50
C ARG A 97 5.01 -16.19 1.57
N ILE A 98 4.98 -17.43 2.06
CA ILE A 98 5.93 -17.96 3.06
C ILE A 98 7.32 -18.16 2.47
N GLU A 99 7.41 -18.63 1.23
CA GLU A 99 8.70 -18.87 0.55
C GLU A 99 9.22 -17.57 -0.06
N ALA A 100 8.32 -16.70 -0.51
CA ALA A 100 8.62 -15.47 -1.25
C ALA A 100 8.66 -14.21 -0.36
N ILE A 101 9.08 -14.31 0.90
CA ILE A 101 9.15 -13.16 1.82
C ILE A 101 10.05 -12.05 1.27
N ILE A 102 11.26 -12.39 0.80
CA ILE A 102 12.22 -11.42 0.26
C ILE A 102 11.67 -10.78 -1.04
N PRO A 103 11.20 -11.54 -2.05
CA PRO A 103 10.54 -10.97 -3.23
C PRO A 103 9.36 -10.03 -2.88
N LEU A 104 8.51 -10.41 -1.93
CA LEU A 104 7.37 -9.60 -1.51
C LEU A 104 7.80 -8.32 -0.77
N LEU A 105 8.87 -8.39 0.03
CA LEU A 105 9.48 -7.22 0.66
C LEU A 105 10.01 -6.25 -0.40
N VAL A 106 10.75 -6.75 -1.39
CA VAL A 106 11.27 -5.94 -2.51
C VAL A 106 10.12 -5.34 -3.32
N LEU A 107 9.07 -6.12 -3.62
CA LEU A 107 7.88 -5.64 -4.32
C LEU A 107 7.20 -4.51 -3.55
N THR A 108 6.98 -4.67 -2.24
CA THR A 108 6.29 -3.66 -1.42
C THR A 108 7.11 -2.39 -1.26
N ILE A 109 8.43 -2.50 -1.06
CA ILE A 109 9.34 -1.36 -1.06
C ILE A 109 9.35 -0.68 -2.45
N GLY A 110 9.34 -1.45 -3.53
CA GLY A 110 9.26 -0.93 -4.91
C GLY A 110 7.97 -0.15 -5.18
N ILE A 111 6.82 -0.69 -4.75
CA ILE A 111 5.53 0.02 -4.78
C ILE A 111 5.61 1.32 -3.97
N GLY A 112 6.22 1.28 -2.79
CA GLY A 112 6.45 2.46 -1.95
C GLY A 112 7.31 3.51 -2.65
N ALA A 113 8.41 3.10 -3.27
CA ALA A 113 9.27 4.00 -4.04
C ALA A 113 8.47 4.67 -5.17
N VAL A 114 7.75 3.90 -5.99
CA VAL A 114 6.91 4.43 -7.08
C VAL A 114 5.87 5.42 -6.56
N HIS A 115 5.18 5.08 -5.46
CA HIS A 115 4.14 5.93 -4.88
C HIS A 115 4.73 7.24 -4.31
N ILE A 116 5.89 7.19 -3.65
CA ILE A 116 6.61 8.38 -3.16
C ILE A 116 7.14 9.24 -4.31
N PHE A 117 7.68 8.62 -5.37
CA PHE A 117 8.10 9.35 -6.57
C PHE A 117 6.93 10.07 -7.24
N LEU A 118 5.77 9.43 -7.33
CA LEU A 118 4.54 10.07 -7.80
C LEU A 118 4.17 11.28 -6.93
N GLY A 119 4.27 11.14 -5.60
CA GLY A 119 4.00 12.22 -4.67
C GLY A 119 4.96 13.40 -4.83
N LEU A 120 6.26 13.14 -5.01
CA LEU A 120 7.25 14.18 -5.28
C LEU A 120 7.05 14.85 -6.64
N PHE A 121 6.64 14.09 -7.65
CA PHE A 121 6.32 14.63 -8.96
C PHE A 121 5.12 15.60 -8.89
N ILE A 122 4.05 15.21 -8.19
CA ILE A 122 2.90 16.08 -7.94
C ILE A 122 3.31 17.31 -7.12
N GLY A 123 4.18 17.13 -6.12
CA GLY A 123 4.72 18.23 -5.32
C GLY A 123 5.50 19.25 -6.15
N ALA A 124 6.35 18.78 -7.07
CA ALA A 124 7.06 19.63 -8.01
C ALA A 124 6.10 20.33 -8.98
N TYR A 125 5.08 19.63 -9.48
CA TYR A 125 4.05 20.20 -10.35
C TYR A 125 3.25 21.32 -9.65
N ASN A 126 2.79 21.08 -8.42
CA ASN A 126 2.11 22.09 -7.59
C ASN A 126 3.01 23.32 -7.35
N ALA A 127 4.31 23.10 -7.08
CA ALA A 127 5.28 24.18 -6.88
C ALA A 127 5.50 25.02 -8.15
N ALA A 128 5.52 24.36 -9.32
CA ALA A 128 5.66 25.02 -10.62
C ALA A 128 4.44 25.91 -10.93
N ILE A 129 3.21 25.41 -10.70
CA ILE A 129 1.98 26.18 -10.90
C ILE A 129 1.91 27.39 -9.96
N ARG A 130 2.31 27.22 -8.70
CA ARG A 130 2.34 28.30 -7.70
C ARG A 130 3.52 29.27 -7.89
N ARG A 131 4.38 29.05 -8.89
CA ARG A 131 5.60 29.82 -9.19
C ARG A 131 6.57 29.95 -8.00
N LYS A 132 6.53 29.03 -7.04
CA LYS A 132 7.45 28.99 -5.88
C LYS A 132 8.75 28.29 -6.29
N ARG A 133 9.70 29.05 -6.85
CA ARG A 133 10.99 28.53 -7.37
C ARG A 133 11.78 27.70 -6.35
N LYS A 134 11.84 28.13 -5.08
CA LYS A 134 12.58 27.42 -4.02
C LYS A 134 12.01 26.03 -3.70
N HIS A 135 10.69 25.95 -3.51
CA HIS A 135 10.01 24.69 -3.23
C HIS A 135 10.06 23.74 -4.43
N PHE A 136 10.05 24.27 -5.66
CA PHE A 136 10.28 23.47 -6.87
C PHE A 136 11.68 22.84 -6.87
N CYS A 137 12.73 23.65 -6.62
CA CYS A 137 14.10 23.14 -6.53
C CYS A 137 14.26 22.10 -5.43
N GLU A 138 13.61 22.28 -4.28
CA GLU A 138 13.61 21.30 -3.19
C GLU A 138 13.04 19.95 -3.63
N LYS A 139 11.84 19.92 -4.22
CA LYS A 139 11.22 18.66 -4.67
C LYS A 139 11.98 18.00 -5.84
N CYS A 140 12.53 18.78 -6.77
CA CYS A 140 13.39 18.25 -7.83
C CYS A 140 14.73 17.72 -7.31
N GLY A 141 15.35 18.41 -6.35
CA GLY A 141 16.57 17.97 -5.68
C GLY A 141 16.33 16.66 -4.93
N MET A 142 15.22 16.55 -4.21
CA MET A 142 14.83 15.32 -3.50
C MET A 142 14.61 14.16 -4.46
N PHE A 143 13.90 14.38 -5.56
CA PHE A 143 13.71 13.39 -6.61
C PHE A 143 15.07 12.89 -7.15
N GLY A 144 15.98 13.80 -7.47
CA GLY A 144 17.31 13.47 -7.96
C GLY A 144 18.17 12.71 -6.94
N VAL A 145 18.11 13.09 -5.65
CA VAL A 145 18.80 12.38 -4.56
C VAL A 145 18.30 10.95 -4.45
N LEU A 146 16.98 10.73 -4.45
CA LEU A 146 16.42 9.38 -4.36
C LEU A 146 16.81 8.51 -5.55
N VAL A 147 16.74 9.05 -6.78
CA VAL A 147 17.18 8.33 -7.97
C VAL A 147 18.67 7.96 -7.86
N ALA A 148 19.52 8.91 -7.47
CA ALA A 148 20.95 8.66 -7.33
C ALA A 148 21.26 7.59 -6.26
N ILE A 149 20.55 7.61 -5.12
CA ILE A 149 20.66 6.58 -4.09
C ILE A 149 20.25 5.20 -4.64
N ILE A 150 19.12 5.11 -5.35
CA ILE A 150 18.65 3.84 -5.93
C ILE A 150 19.63 3.31 -6.97
N LEU A 151 20.17 4.17 -7.85
CA LEU A 151 21.16 3.75 -8.85
C LEU A 151 22.47 3.29 -8.20
N LEU A 152 22.91 3.97 -7.14
CA LEU A 152 24.11 3.59 -6.40
C LEU A 152 23.91 2.26 -5.68
N MET A 153 22.81 2.09 -4.94
CA MET A 153 22.48 0.84 -4.27
C MET A 153 22.29 -0.31 -5.27
N GLY A 154 21.60 -0.07 -6.39
CA GLY A 154 21.40 -1.08 -7.44
C GLY A 154 22.70 -1.52 -8.11
N SER A 155 23.66 -0.62 -8.27
CA SER A 155 24.99 -0.97 -8.79
C SER A 155 25.84 -1.74 -7.77
N LEU A 156 25.72 -1.42 -6.48
CA LEU A 156 26.44 -2.10 -5.41
C LEU A 156 25.96 -3.53 -5.15
N VAL A 157 24.66 -3.79 -5.36
CA VAL A 157 24.06 -5.13 -5.22
C VAL A 157 24.17 -5.93 -6.54
N GLU A 158 25.01 -5.47 -7.48
CA GLU A 158 25.24 -6.10 -8.79
C GLU A 158 23.98 -6.25 -9.66
N LEU A 159 22.92 -5.50 -9.35
CA LEU A 159 21.67 -5.47 -10.14
C LEU A 159 21.81 -4.59 -11.38
N LEU A 160 22.69 -3.59 -11.33
CA LEU A 160 22.98 -2.63 -12.41
C LEU A 160 24.47 -2.65 -12.77
N PRO A 161 24.83 -2.30 -14.02
CA PRO A 161 26.23 -2.27 -14.44
C PRO A 161 27.03 -1.23 -13.65
N MET A 162 28.25 -1.60 -13.23
CA MET A 162 29.16 -0.76 -12.44
C MET A 162 29.50 0.60 -13.09
N ILE A 163 29.33 0.71 -14.41
CA ILE A 163 29.51 1.95 -15.19
C ILE A 163 28.60 3.08 -14.67
N LEU A 164 27.47 2.73 -14.05
CA LEU A 164 26.49 3.69 -13.56
C LEU A 164 26.86 4.34 -12.22
N VAL A 165 27.89 3.85 -11.52
CA VAL A 165 28.31 4.39 -10.20
C VAL A 165 28.84 5.82 -10.32
N GLN A 166 29.73 6.08 -11.28
CA GLN A 166 30.29 7.43 -11.49
C GLN A 166 29.22 8.49 -11.81
N PRO A 167 28.31 8.28 -12.78
CA PRO A 167 27.24 9.25 -13.03
C PRO A 167 26.24 9.33 -11.85
N ALA A 168 26.00 8.25 -11.11
CA ALA A 168 25.15 8.30 -9.92
C ALA A 168 25.75 9.19 -8.81
N ILE A 169 27.06 9.11 -8.57
CA ILE A 169 27.74 10.00 -7.59
C ILE A 169 27.66 11.46 -8.05
N GLY A 170 27.91 11.73 -9.34
CA GLY A 170 27.78 13.08 -9.90
C GLY A 170 26.36 13.64 -9.76
N ALA A 171 25.36 12.82 -10.09
CA ALA A 171 23.94 13.17 -9.94
C ALA A 171 23.57 13.40 -8.47
N LEU A 172 24.11 12.60 -7.54
CA LEU A 172 23.87 12.76 -6.10
C LEU A 172 24.37 14.12 -5.60
N ILE A 173 25.61 14.49 -5.97
CA ILE A 173 26.21 15.77 -5.56
C ILE A 173 25.40 16.93 -6.11
N ILE A 174 25.05 16.91 -7.41
CA ILE A 174 24.26 17.97 -8.04
C ILE A 174 22.88 18.08 -7.38
N SER A 175 22.21 16.95 -7.15
CA SER A 175 20.88 16.91 -6.55
C SER A 175 20.89 17.41 -5.11
N LEU A 176 21.96 17.11 -4.35
CA LEU A 176 22.14 17.60 -2.99
C LEU A 176 22.34 19.12 -2.95
N ILE A 177 23.11 19.68 -3.89
CA ILE A 177 23.28 21.15 -4.03
C ILE A 177 21.93 21.81 -4.33
N VAL A 178 21.16 21.26 -5.28
CA VAL A 178 19.84 21.79 -5.65
C VAL A 178 18.86 21.69 -4.48
N LEU A 179 18.90 20.60 -3.71
CA LEU A 179 18.06 20.40 -2.53
C LEU A 179 18.39 21.41 -1.43
N ILE A 180 19.68 21.60 -1.10
CA ILE A 180 20.11 22.56 -0.09
C ILE A 180 19.79 23.99 -0.53
N TYR A 181 19.90 24.30 -1.81
CA TYR A 181 19.49 25.61 -2.34
C TYR A 181 17.98 25.88 -2.19
N GLY A 182 17.15 24.85 -2.39
CA GLY A 182 15.69 24.96 -2.28
C GLY A 182 15.18 24.97 -0.83
N GLY A 183 15.56 23.97 -0.04
CA GLY A 183 15.03 23.68 1.30
C GLY A 183 16.02 23.90 2.46
N GLY A 184 17.26 24.33 2.18
CA GLY A 184 18.28 24.54 3.21
C GLY A 184 18.63 23.26 3.98
N VAL A 185 18.95 23.41 5.27
CA VAL A 185 19.27 22.29 6.18
C VAL A 185 18.05 21.39 6.40
N LEU A 186 16.85 21.95 6.37
CA LEU A 186 15.61 21.20 6.54
C LEU A 186 15.40 20.20 5.39
N GLY A 187 15.70 20.63 4.15
CA GLY A 187 15.64 19.75 2.98
C GLY A 187 16.58 18.54 3.08
N ALA A 188 17.77 18.70 3.68
CA ALA A 188 18.68 17.59 3.92
C ALA A 188 18.13 16.59 4.95
N ILE A 189 17.49 17.08 6.02
CA ILE A 189 16.81 16.22 7.02
C ILE A 189 15.61 15.48 6.39
N GLU A 190 14.91 16.12 5.45
CA GLU A 190 13.77 15.51 4.75
C GLU A 190 14.19 14.30 3.89
N ILE A 191 15.46 14.16 3.49
CA ILE A 191 15.97 12.95 2.82
C ILE A 191 15.74 11.72 3.70
N MET A 192 16.15 11.79 4.97
CA MET A 192 16.02 10.67 5.91
C MET A 192 14.56 10.33 6.17
N GLY A 193 13.71 11.35 6.30
CA GLY A 193 12.25 11.15 6.39
C GLY A 193 11.67 10.49 5.14
N THR A 194 12.14 10.87 3.95
CA THR A 194 11.62 10.32 2.69
C THR A 194 12.07 8.88 2.45
N LEU A 195 13.31 8.54 2.82
CA LEU A 195 13.75 7.14 2.86
C LEU A 195 12.92 6.33 3.87
N GLY A 196 12.66 6.88 5.06
CA GLY A 196 11.79 6.27 6.06
C GLY A 196 10.35 6.04 5.58
N ASN A 197 9.82 6.96 4.78
CA ASN A 197 8.51 6.81 4.14
C ASN A 197 8.48 5.66 3.14
N ILE A 198 9.54 5.49 2.32
CA ILE A 198 9.65 4.35 1.38
C ILE A 198 9.75 3.03 2.18
N MET A 199 10.62 2.98 3.19
CA MET A 199 10.80 1.78 4.03
C MET A 199 9.54 1.42 4.81
N SER A 200 8.66 2.38 5.11
CA SER A 200 7.38 2.13 5.80
C SER A 200 6.44 1.23 4.99
N TYR A 201 6.61 1.09 3.67
CA TYR A 201 5.83 0.18 2.84
C TYR A 201 6.13 -1.30 3.08
N ALA A 202 7.27 -1.64 3.70
CA ALA A 202 7.54 -3.00 4.19
C ALA A 202 6.43 -3.52 5.12
N ARG A 203 5.65 -2.60 5.71
CA ARG A 203 4.47 -2.93 6.50
C ARG A 203 3.39 -3.68 5.72
N LEU A 204 3.22 -3.39 4.42
CA LEU A 204 2.27 -4.10 3.56
C LEU A 204 2.59 -5.60 3.53
N MET A 205 3.87 -5.94 3.38
CA MET A 205 4.34 -7.32 3.45
C MET A 205 4.12 -7.88 4.85
N ALA A 206 4.53 -7.16 5.91
CA ALA A 206 4.48 -7.67 7.29
C ALA A 206 3.06 -8.05 7.74
N ILE A 207 2.07 -7.22 7.46
CA ILE A 207 0.68 -7.48 7.85
C ILE A 207 0.09 -8.63 7.05
N GLY A 208 0.36 -8.69 5.74
CA GLY A 208 -0.15 -9.79 4.92
C GLY A 208 0.46 -11.12 5.35
N MET A 209 1.77 -11.14 5.64
CA MET A 209 2.45 -12.33 6.17
C MET A 209 1.84 -12.79 7.50
N ALA A 210 1.57 -11.86 8.41
CA ALA A 210 0.95 -12.20 9.69
C ALA A 210 -0.44 -12.83 9.52
N SER A 211 -1.24 -12.33 8.57
CA SER A 211 -2.58 -12.88 8.28
C SER A 211 -2.51 -14.30 7.70
N VAL A 212 -1.56 -14.57 6.79
CA VAL A 212 -1.35 -15.90 6.22
C VAL A 212 -0.85 -16.89 7.28
N ILE A 213 0.13 -16.49 8.08
CA ILE A 213 0.64 -17.34 9.18
C ILE A 213 -0.49 -17.69 10.15
N LEU A 214 -1.36 -16.73 10.49
CA LEU A 214 -2.51 -16.98 11.35
C LEU A 214 -3.51 -17.97 10.73
N ALA A 215 -3.76 -17.87 9.42
CA ALA A 215 -4.61 -18.83 8.70
C ALA A 215 -4.03 -20.26 8.75
N ILE A 216 -2.73 -20.41 8.55
CA ILE A 216 -2.04 -21.70 8.59
C ILE A 216 -2.07 -22.29 10.01
N VAL A 217 -1.85 -21.45 11.03
CA VAL A 217 -1.96 -21.88 12.43
C VAL A 217 -3.40 -22.33 12.73
N ALA A 218 -4.41 -21.66 12.19
CA ALA A 218 -5.81 -22.08 12.33
C ALA A 218 -6.03 -23.48 11.73
N ASN A 219 -5.53 -23.72 10.51
CA ASN A 219 -5.67 -25.00 9.82
C ASN A 219 -4.91 -26.13 10.56
N ARG A 220 -3.67 -25.88 10.98
CA ARG A 220 -2.84 -26.87 11.70
C ARG A 220 -3.45 -27.25 13.04
N LEU A 221 -3.84 -26.27 13.86
CA LEU A 221 -4.50 -26.54 15.14
C LEU A 221 -5.84 -27.26 14.94
N GLY A 222 -6.58 -26.92 13.88
CA GLY A 222 -7.82 -27.60 13.53
C GLY A 222 -7.62 -29.09 13.19
N GLY A 223 -6.52 -29.45 12.53
CA GLY A 223 -6.21 -30.81 12.13
C GLY A 223 -5.54 -31.68 13.22
N GLU A 224 -4.77 -31.07 14.11
CA GLU A 224 -3.99 -31.81 15.13
C GLU A 224 -4.76 -32.10 16.43
N ILE A 225 -5.83 -31.35 16.72
CA ILE A 225 -6.64 -31.60 17.91
C ILE A 225 -7.41 -32.92 17.68
N GLY A 226 -6.98 -33.99 18.37
CA GLY A 226 -7.52 -35.35 18.24
C GLY A 226 -9.03 -35.52 18.54
N ILE A 227 -9.74 -34.44 18.89
CA ILE A 227 -11.19 -34.35 18.93
C ILE A 227 -11.65 -33.42 17.79
N LEU A 228 -12.20 -34.00 16.72
CA LEU A 228 -12.63 -33.30 15.51
C LEU A 228 -13.49 -32.06 15.81
N ALA A 229 -14.44 -32.18 16.74
CA ALA A 229 -15.34 -31.08 17.09
C ALA A 229 -14.60 -29.88 17.71
N VAL A 230 -13.59 -30.13 18.56
CA VAL A 230 -12.82 -29.05 19.21
C VAL A 230 -11.88 -28.41 18.20
N GLY A 231 -11.22 -29.20 17.35
CA GLY A 231 -10.38 -28.70 16.26
C GLY A 231 -11.12 -27.75 15.33
N VAL A 232 -12.30 -28.15 14.85
CA VAL A 232 -13.12 -27.33 13.94
C VAL A 232 -13.54 -26.01 14.60
N VAL A 233 -13.95 -26.04 15.88
CA VAL A 233 -14.36 -24.83 16.60
C VAL A 233 -13.20 -23.85 16.75
N VAL A 234 -12.01 -24.34 17.10
CA VAL A 234 -10.81 -23.50 17.26
C VAL A 234 -10.38 -22.92 15.92
N ALA A 235 -10.33 -23.73 14.86
CA ALA A 235 -10.00 -23.26 13.51
C ALA A 235 -10.97 -22.18 13.03
N LEU A 236 -12.28 -22.42 13.20
CA LEU A 236 -13.32 -21.45 12.84
C LEU A 236 -13.13 -20.12 13.59
N LEU A 237 -12.87 -20.18 14.91
CA LEU A 237 -12.65 -18.98 15.72
C LEU A 237 -11.45 -18.18 15.20
N LEU A 238 -10.34 -18.85 14.90
CA LEU A 238 -9.13 -18.19 14.39
C LEU A 238 -9.35 -17.61 12.99
N HIS A 239 -10.08 -18.29 12.10
CA HIS A 239 -10.44 -17.74 10.79
C HIS A 239 -11.37 -16.53 10.90
N VAL A 240 -12.37 -16.56 11.78
CA VAL A 240 -13.27 -15.41 12.02
C VAL A 240 -12.47 -14.22 12.54
N MET A 241 -11.55 -14.45 13.49
CA MET A 241 -10.64 -13.43 13.97
C MET A 241 -9.77 -12.87 12.84
N ASN A 242 -9.19 -13.74 12.01
CA ASN A 242 -8.34 -13.33 10.90
C ASN A 242 -9.10 -12.50 9.86
N ILE A 243 -10.34 -12.88 9.52
CA ILE A 243 -11.21 -12.11 8.62
C ILE A 243 -11.51 -10.72 9.21
N GLY A 244 -11.82 -10.65 10.51
CA GLY A 244 -12.00 -9.36 11.19
C GLY A 244 -10.76 -8.48 11.09
N LEU A 245 -9.58 -9.04 11.37
CA LEU A 245 -8.31 -8.33 11.24
C LEU A 245 -8.02 -7.92 9.79
N ALA A 246 -8.35 -8.77 8.81
CA ALA A 246 -8.18 -8.52 7.38
C ALA A 246 -9.07 -7.39 6.87
N MET A 247 -10.20 -7.08 7.51
CA MET A 247 -11.02 -5.92 7.15
C MET A 247 -10.46 -4.61 7.71
N PHE A 248 -9.99 -4.61 8.97
CA PHE A 248 -9.59 -3.40 9.67
C PHE A 248 -8.11 -3.04 9.51
N SER A 249 -7.21 -4.01 9.73
CA SER A 249 -5.77 -3.74 9.76
C SER A 249 -5.25 -3.24 8.39
N PRO A 250 -5.59 -3.86 7.26
CA PRO A 250 -5.18 -3.37 5.94
C PRO A 250 -5.71 -1.98 5.63
N SER A 251 -6.96 -1.69 6.02
CA SER A 251 -7.59 -0.38 5.81
C SER A 251 -6.86 0.73 6.56
N ILE A 252 -6.57 0.54 7.86
CA ILE A 252 -5.85 1.53 8.67
C ILE A 252 -4.45 1.78 8.13
N HIS A 253 -3.76 0.71 7.77
CA HIS A 253 -2.38 0.79 7.31
C HIS A 253 -2.24 1.37 5.91
N SER A 254 -3.15 1.02 5.01
CA SER A 254 -3.24 1.65 3.69
C SER A 254 -3.55 3.14 3.85
N MET A 255 -4.50 3.53 4.71
CA MET A 255 -4.78 4.95 4.97
C MET A 255 -3.57 5.71 5.53
N ARG A 256 -2.80 5.09 6.42
CA ARG A 256 -1.54 5.67 6.91
C ARG A 256 -0.63 6.01 5.74
N LEU A 257 -0.32 5.02 4.88
CA LEU A 257 0.54 5.18 3.70
C LEU A 257 0.12 6.33 2.78
N HIS A 258 -1.18 6.58 2.65
CA HIS A 258 -1.69 7.71 1.88
C HIS A 258 -1.53 9.05 2.61
N ILE A 259 -1.95 9.13 3.87
CA ILE A 259 -2.01 10.40 4.61
C ILE A 259 -0.63 10.86 5.09
N VAL A 260 0.19 9.94 5.61
CA VAL A 260 1.44 10.29 6.26
C VAL A 260 2.61 10.20 5.27
N GLU A 261 2.67 9.14 4.48
CA GLU A 261 3.81 8.90 3.60
C GLU A 261 3.65 9.60 2.23
N PHE A 262 2.48 9.55 1.60
CA PHE A 262 2.22 10.11 0.27
C PHE A 262 1.82 11.60 0.28
N PHE A 263 0.79 11.98 1.04
CA PHE A 263 0.28 13.36 1.05
C PHE A 263 1.32 14.37 1.57
N SER A 264 2.16 13.95 2.52
CA SER A 264 3.24 14.80 3.04
C SER A 264 4.21 15.31 1.96
N LYS A 265 4.20 14.73 0.75
CA LYS A 265 5.08 15.14 -0.35
C LYS A 265 4.54 16.29 -1.19
N PHE A 266 3.22 16.55 -1.19
CA PHE A 266 2.62 17.54 -2.09
C PHE A 266 1.42 18.31 -1.55
N TYR A 267 0.80 17.84 -0.46
CA TYR A 267 -0.44 18.41 0.07
C TYR A 267 -0.13 19.42 1.17
N GLU A 268 -0.20 20.72 0.85
CA GLU A 268 -0.07 21.81 1.84
C GLU A 268 -1.42 22.14 2.51
N GLY A 269 -2.55 21.86 1.84
CA GLY A 269 -3.89 22.11 2.38
C GLY A 269 -4.30 23.58 2.36
N GLY A 270 -5.19 23.99 3.28
CA GLY A 270 -5.57 25.40 3.48
C GLY A 270 -6.56 26.01 2.47
N GLY A 271 -7.27 25.19 1.70
CA GLY A 271 -8.36 25.66 0.83
C GLY A 271 -9.65 25.94 1.62
N GLU A 272 -10.42 26.92 1.19
CA GLU A 272 -11.78 27.17 1.71
C GLU A 272 -12.78 26.19 1.09
N ALA A 273 -13.68 25.66 1.91
CA ALA A 273 -14.75 24.80 1.42
C ALA A 273 -15.68 25.59 0.50
N TYR A 274 -15.94 25.05 -0.70
CA TYR A 274 -16.88 25.68 -1.62
C TYR A 274 -18.30 25.58 -1.04
N LEU A 275 -18.88 26.72 -0.69
CA LEU A 275 -20.26 26.85 -0.25
C LEU A 275 -21.09 27.37 -1.44
N PRO A 276 -21.74 26.49 -2.22
CA PRO A 276 -22.63 26.93 -3.29
C PRO A 276 -23.81 27.70 -2.71
N PHE A 277 -24.26 28.73 -3.43
CA PHE A 277 -25.50 29.42 -3.09
C PHE A 277 -26.69 28.47 -3.30
N GLY A 278 -27.31 28.01 -2.21
CA GLY A 278 -28.45 27.10 -2.26
C GLY A 278 -29.05 26.86 -0.87
N ARG A 279 -30.31 26.39 -0.81
CA ARG A 279 -30.90 25.90 0.44
C ARG A 279 -30.25 24.57 0.80
N LEU A 280 -29.65 24.50 1.99
CA LEU A 280 -29.35 23.24 2.64
C LEU A 280 -30.68 22.48 2.79
N LYS A 281 -30.81 21.34 2.10
CA LYS A 281 -31.81 20.34 2.49
C LYS A 281 -31.28 19.75 3.80
N GLU A 282 -31.97 20.04 4.89
CA GLU A 282 -31.83 19.24 6.11
C GLU A 282 -32.37 17.85 5.76
N ASP A 283 -31.47 16.88 5.62
CA ASP A 283 -31.77 15.45 5.59
C ASP A 283 -31.69 14.90 7.03
#